data_AF-A0A9E1Q3I2-F1
#
_entry.id   AF-A0A9E1Q3I2-F1
#
_cell.length_a   1.000
_cell.length_b   1.000
_cell.length_c   1.000
_cell.angle_alpha   90.00
_cell.angle_beta   90.00
_cell.angle_gamma   90.00
#
_symmetry.space_group_name_H-M   'P 1'
#
loop_
_entity.id
_entity.type
_entity.pdbx_description
1 polymer ?
#
loop_
_entity_poly.entity_id
_entity_poly.type
_entity_poly.pdbx_seq_one_letter_code
_entity_poly.pdbx_strand_id
1 'polypeptide(L)'
;MPKYYSKIFALLPVFTIFSGCLLVDSKSVKEMAPVGPRINAVLHSEYLALAEEQERKGNIFTSSFFASKARLAARGNAVAPETIEAWNIAPSKQNKLQVGRAQLIVAVADAGRIISPNNAARAQAMYDCWVVESDSERQTSSVESCKSKFVKALGALRSGLKAAQ
;
A
#
# COMPACT_ATOMS: atom_id res chain seq x y z
N MET A 1 -53.33 -39.32 -36.78
CA MET A 1 -51.92 -39.64 -36.42
C MET A 1 -51.02 -38.74 -37.27
N PRO A 2 -49.86 -38.19 -36.82
CA PRO A 2 -49.17 -38.31 -35.53
C PRO A 2 -48.58 -36.98 -34.95
N LYS A 3 -48.03 -37.08 -33.73
CA LYS A 3 -46.91 -36.32 -33.11
C LYS A 3 -47.14 -34.91 -32.53
N TYR A 4 -47.46 -34.96 -31.23
CA TYR A 4 -47.00 -34.06 -30.17
C TYR A 4 -45.55 -33.60 -30.35
N TYR A 5 -45.29 -32.29 -30.15
CA TYR A 5 -43.99 -31.79 -29.72
C TYR A 5 -44.18 -30.87 -28.51
N SER A 6 -43.82 -31.43 -27.35
CA SER A 6 -43.73 -30.77 -26.06
C SER A 6 -42.67 -29.65 -26.14
N LYS A 7 -43.10 -28.40 -25.93
CA LYS A 7 -42.19 -27.26 -25.78
C LYS A 7 -41.64 -27.27 -24.35
N ILE A 8 -40.48 -27.89 -24.17
CA ILE A 8 -39.71 -27.80 -22.92
C ILE A 8 -39.23 -26.34 -22.79
N PHE A 9 -39.83 -25.60 -21.85
CA PHE A 9 -39.28 -24.33 -21.36
C PHE A 9 -38.05 -24.65 -20.52
N ALA A 10 -36.87 -24.64 -21.14
CA ALA A 10 -35.60 -24.70 -20.43
C ALA A 10 -35.36 -23.37 -19.71
N LEU A 11 -35.64 -23.32 -18.42
CA LEU A 11 -35.18 -22.27 -17.50
C LEU A 11 -33.66 -22.40 -17.35
N LEU A 12 -32.93 -21.58 -18.10
CA LEU A 12 -31.49 -21.40 -17.95
C LEU A 12 -31.21 -20.67 -16.62
N PRO A 13 -30.44 -21.25 -15.69
CA PRO A 13 -30.00 -20.54 -14.50
C PRO A 13 -28.97 -19.50 -14.94
N VAL A 14 -29.30 -18.22 -14.75
CA VAL A 14 -28.35 -17.12 -14.90
C VAL A 14 -27.35 -17.22 -13.75
N PHE A 15 -26.21 -17.86 -14.00
CA PHE A 15 -25.09 -17.90 -13.06
C PHE A 15 -24.30 -16.60 -13.21
N THR A 16 -24.69 -15.58 -12.46
CA THR A 16 -23.92 -14.32 -12.33
C THR A 16 -22.63 -14.60 -11.58
N ILE A 17 -21.56 -14.87 -12.32
CA ILE A 17 -20.21 -14.92 -11.76
C ILE A 17 -19.83 -13.48 -11.39
N PHE A 18 -19.94 -13.14 -10.11
CA PHE A 18 -19.48 -11.86 -9.57
C PHE A 18 -17.95 -11.87 -9.62
N SER A 19 -17.38 -11.34 -10.70
CA SER A 19 -15.93 -11.24 -10.91
C SER A 19 -15.34 -10.17 -9.97
N GLY A 20 -15.19 -10.50 -8.69
CA GLY A 20 -14.66 -9.62 -7.65
C GLY A 20 -13.13 -9.68 -7.48
N CYS A 21 -12.39 -10.29 -8.42
CA CYS A 21 -11.02 -10.75 -8.18
C CYS A 21 -9.91 -9.67 -8.19
N LEU A 22 -10.25 -8.38 -8.22
CA LEU A 22 -9.24 -7.31 -8.36
C LEU A 22 -8.94 -6.56 -7.05
N LEU A 23 -9.83 -6.61 -6.06
CA LEU A 23 -9.61 -5.92 -4.78
C LEU A 23 -8.98 -6.85 -3.75
N VAL A 24 -8.04 -6.29 -2.99
CA VAL A 24 -7.36 -6.99 -1.90
C VAL A 24 -7.97 -6.54 -0.59
N ASP A 25 -8.59 -7.48 0.11
CA ASP A 25 -9.22 -7.22 1.39
C ASP A 25 -8.19 -7.20 2.53
N SER A 26 -8.28 -6.20 3.41
CA SER A 26 -7.36 -6.01 4.54
C SER A 26 -7.38 -7.19 5.51
N LYS A 27 -8.56 -7.81 5.74
CA LYS A 27 -8.72 -8.96 6.65
C LYS A 27 -8.01 -10.18 6.09
N SER A 28 -8.12 -10.43 4.78
CA SER A 28 -7.38 -11.52 4.14
C SER A 28 -5.86 -11.38 4.29
N VAL A 29 -5.36 -10.14 4.29
CA VAL A 29 -3.93 -9.86 4.43
C VAL A 29 -3.49 -9.95 5.87
N LYS A 30 -4.33 -9.54 6.83
CA LYS A 30 -4.06 -9.60 8.28
C LYS A 30 -3.70 -10.99 8.78
N GLU A 31 -4.31 -12.03 8.22
CA GLU A 31 -4.06 -13.43 8.59
C GLU A 31 -2.76 -14.01 7.98
N MET A 32 -2.05 -13.24 7.14
CA MET A 32 -0.82 -13.71 6.53
C MET A 32 0.34 -13.65 7.51
N ALA A 33 1.06 -14.76 7.68
CA ALA A 33 2.34 -14.77 8.38
C ALA A 33 3.45 -14.20 7.46
N PRO A 34 4.10 -13.08 7.82
CA PRO A 34 5.16 -12.52 7.00
C PRO A 34 6.40 -13.43 6.95
N VAL A 35 6.97 -13.61 5.76
CA VAL A 35 8.24 -14.31 5.55
C VAL A 35 9.32 -13.35 5.06
N GLY A 36 10.57 -13.80 5.12
CA GLY A 36 11.73 -13.06 4.65
C GLY A 36 12.38 -12.16 5.73
N PRO A 37 13.18 -11.17 5.32
CA PRO A 37 13.90 -10.29 6.24
C PRO A 37 12.98 -9.52 7.20
N ARG A 38 13.51 -9.08 8.35
CA ARG A 38 12.72 -8.36 9.37
C ARG A 38 11.94 -7.16 8.83
N ILE A 39 12.48 -6.45 7.84
CA ILE A 39 11.78 -5.32 7.20
C ILE A 39 10.47 -5.72 6.53
N ASN A 40 10.35 -6.94 6.01
CA ASN A 40 9.12 -7.45 5.38
C ASN A 40 7.98 -7.56 6.39
N ALA A 41 8.25 -8.10 7.57
CA ALA A 41 7.26 -8.18 8.64
C ALA A 41 6.78 -6.78 9.07
N VAL A 42 7.71 -5.81 9.18
CA VAL A 42 7.33 -4.44 9.56
C VAL A 42 6.58 -3.73 8.44
N LEU A 43 7.01 -3.84 7.18
CA LEU A 43 6.30 -3.28 6.02
C LEU A 43 4.89 -3.86 5.91
N HIS A 44 4.74 -5.16 6.16
CA HIS A 44 3.43 -5.80 6.22
C HIS A 44 2.51 -5.09 7.24
N SER A 45 2.96 -4.95 8.49
CA SER A 45 2.17 -4.28 9.54
C SER A 45 1.88 -2.81 9.23
N GLU A 46 2.85 -2.07 8.71
CA GLU A 46 2.70 -0.65 8.37
C GLU A 46 1.67 -0.42 7.25
N TYR A 47 1.73 -1.22 6.18
CA TYR A 47 0.76 -1.11 5.09
C TYR A 47 -0.61 -1.67 5.47
N LEU A 48 -0.69 -2.70 6.32
CA LEU A 48 -1.96 -3.19 6.82
C LEU A 48 -2.68 -2.11 7.64
N ALA A 49 -1.96 -1.39 8.49
CA ALA A 49 -2.52 -0.28 9.26
C ALA A 49 -3.04 0.85 8.36
N LEU A 50 -2.33 1.18 7.27
CA LEU A 50 -2.81 2.13 6.27
C LEU A 50 -4.06 1.61 5.54
N ALA A 51 -4.11 0.32 5.20
CA ALA A 51 -5.28 -0.29 4.58
C ALA A 51 -6.52 -0.20 5.48
N GLU A 52 -6.40 -0.62 6.75
CA GLU A 52 -7.48 -0.54 7.75
C GLU A 52 -7.90 0.92 8.00
N GLU A 53 -6.98 1.89 7.95
CA GLU A 53 -7.33 3.31 8.02
C GLU A 53 -8.15 3.79 6.82
N GLN A 54 -7.76 3.42 5.61
CA GLN A 54 -8.49 3.82 4.40
C GLN A 54 -9.86 3.13 4.32
N GLU A 55 -9.97 1.89 4.78
CA GLU A 55 -11.25 1.18 4.88
C GLU A 55 -12.22 1.88 5.84
N ARG A 56 -11.75 2.29 7.03
CA ARG A 56 -12.55 3.10 7.97
C ARG A 56 -12.97 4.46 7.39
N LYS A 57 -12.20 5.01 6.46
CA LYS A 57 -12.53 6.23 5.71
C LYS A 57 -13.46 5.97 4.51
N GLY A 58 -13.82 4.72 4.22
CA GLY A 58 -14.62 4.34 3.04
C GLY A 58 -13.83 4.36 1.71
N ASN A 59 -12.51 4.55 1.76
CA ASN A 59 -11.65 4.62 0.58
C ASN A 59 -11.22 3.21 0.13
N ILE A 60 -12.16 2.43 -0.41
CA ILE A 60 -11.95 1.01 -0.73
C ILE A 60 -10.77 0.76 -1.68
N PHE A 61 -10.61 1.57 -2.72
CA PHE A 61 -9.50 1.42 -3.67
C PHE A 61 -8.14 1.69 -3.00
N THR A 62 -8.06 2.71 -2.16
CA THR A 62 -6.83 3.04 -1.43
C THR A 62 -6.52 2.01 -0.34
N SER A 63 -7.55 1.46 0.32
CA SER A 63 -7.39 0.34 1.23
C SER A 63 -6.81 -0.88 0.50
N SER A 64 -7.41 -1.27 -0.63
CA SER A 64 -6.94 -2.37 -1.47
C SER A 64 -5.51 -2.15 -1.99
N PHE A 65 -5.15 -0.92 -2.34
CA PHE A 65 -3.80 -0.56 -2.74
C PHE A 65 -2.79 -0.84 -1.61
N PHE A 66 -3.02 -0.33 -0.40
CA PHE A 66 -2.12 -0.60 0.73
C PHE A 66 -2.15 -2.07 1.16
N ALA A 67 -3.31 -2.74 1.14
CA ALA A 67 -3.42 -4.16 1.42
C ALA A 67 -2.60 -5.00 0.41
N SER A 68 -2.56 -4.59 -0.86
CA SER A 68 -1.70 -5.22 -1.87
C SER A 68 -0.22 -5.10 -1.52
N LYS A 69 0.24 -3.93 -1.06
CA LYS A 69 1.62 -3.73 -0.60
C LYS A 69 1.93 -4.53 0.66
N ALA A 70 1.00 -4.59 1.62
CA ALA A 70 1.11 -5.42 2.82
C ALA A 70 1.23 -6.91 2.48
N ARG A 71 0.47 -7.38 1.47
CA ARG A 71 0.54 -8.76 0.96
C ARG A 71 1.87 -9.06 0.28
N LEU A 72 2.40 -8.14 -0.54
CA LEU A 72 3.73 -8.29 -1.14
C LEU A 72 4.81 -8.40 -0.07
N ALA A 73 4.75 -7.53 0.94
CA ALA A 73 5.68 -7.57 2.06
C ALA A 73 5.60 -8.91 2.82
N ALA A 74 4.39 -9.39 3.12
CA ALA A 74 4.17 -10.67 3.81
C ALA A 74 4.73 -11.86 3.02
N ARG A 75 4.72 -11.82 1.69
CA ARG A 75 5.30 -12.87 0.83
C ARG A 75 6.84 -12.82 0.73
N GLY A 76 7.50 -11.92 1.46
CA GLY A 76 8.95 -11.75 1.38
C GLY A 76 9.42 -10.97 0.15
N ASN A 77 8.49 -10.42 -0.65
CA ASN A 77 8.86 -9.67 -1.84
C ASN A 77 9.45 -8.31 -1.48
N ALA A 78 10.32 -7.79 -2.34
CA ALA A 78 10.78 -6.42 -2.23
C ALA A 78 9.62 -5.46 -2.54
N VAL A 79 9.33 -4.55 -1.61
CA VAL A 79 8.33 -3.48 -1.81
C VAL A 79 9.08 -2.16 -1.95
N ALA A 80 8.92 -1.48 -3.09
CA ALA A 80 9.54 -0.20 -3.35
C ALA A 80 8.67 0.97 -2.82
N PRO A 81 9.29 2.12 -2.46
CA PRO A 81 8.56 3.36 -2.25
C PRO A 81 7.89 3.85 -3.54
N GLU A 82 6.72 4.45 -3.41
CA GLU A 82 5.90 4.95 -4.51
C GLU A 82 6.62 5.96 -5.39
N THR A 83 6.21 6.01 -6.65
CA THR A 83 6.65 6.97 -7.66
C THR A 83 5.53 7.97 -7.87
N ILE A 84 5.83 9.25 -8.08
CA ILE A 84 4.75 10.26 -8.27
C ILE A 84 4.05 10.08 -9.62
N GLU A 85 4.71 9.40 -10.56
CA GLU A 85 4.26 9.15 -11.93
C GLU A 85 3.02 8.23 -11.99
N ALA A 86 2.74 7.51 -10.91
CA ALA A 86 1.56 6.65 -10.79
C ALA A 86 0.32 7.39 -10.23
N TRP A 87 0.43 8.69 -9.93
CA TRP A 87 -0.58 9.47 -9.20
C TRP A 87 -0.84 10.83 -9.84
N ASN A 88 -2.05 11.37 -9.68
CA ASN A 88 -2.40 12.69 -10.23
C ASN A 88 -1.93 13.81 -9.29
N ILE A 89 -0.62 14.06 -9.26
CA ILE A 89 0.00 15.03 -8.35
C ILE A 89 0.08 16.42 -8.96
N ALA A 90 -0.52 17.41 -8.29
CA ALA A 90 -0.41 18.82 -8.66
C ALA A 90 1.06 19.27 -8.75
N PRO A 91 1.47 20.03 -9.80
CA PRO A 91 2.86 20.44 -10.00
C PRO A 91 3.53 21.09 -8.79
N SER A 92 2.79 21.89 -8.02
CA SER A 92 3.27 22.55 -6.80
C SER A 92 3.70 21.60 -5.68
N LYS A 93 3.27 20.32 -5.71
CA LYS A 93 3.60 19.29 -4.73
C LYS A 93 4.74 18.36 -5.18
N GLN A 94 4.97 18.24 -6.50
CA GLN A 94 5.84 17.20 -7.08
C GLN A 94 7.28 17.26 -6.57
N ASN A 95 7.90 18.45 -6.56
CA ASN A 95 9.30 18.61 -6.12
C ASN A 95 9.52 18.09 -4.69
N LYS A 96 8.61 18.41 -3.76
CA LYS A 96 8.72 17.97 -2.36
C LYS A 96 8.66 16.44 -2.24
N LEU A 97 7.77 15.79 -3.00
CA LEU A 97 7.64 14.33 -3.02
C LEU A 97 8.88 13.68 -3.65
N GLN A 98 9.38 14.19 -4.77
CA GLN A 98 10.60 13.69 -5.42
C GLN A 98 11.82 13.77 -4.49
N VAL A 99 12.01 14.92 -3.82
CA VAL A 99 13.08 15.09 -2.82
C VAL A 99 12.90 14.11 -1.66
N GLY A 100 11.68 13.96 -1.14
CA GLY A 100 11.37 12.99 -0.09
C GLY A 100 11.74 11.55 -0.51
N ARG A 101 11.40 11.16 -1.73
CA ARG A 101 11.72 9.85 -2.28
C ARG A 101 13.22 9.60 -2.38
N ALA A 102 13.95 10.55 -2.95
CA ALA A 102 15.40 10.46 -3.12
C ALA A 102 16.08 10.29 -1.75
N GLN A 103 15.65 11.11 -0.79
CA GLN A 103 16.14 11.06 0.58
C GLN A 103 15.87 9.72 1.29
N LEU A 104 14.69 9.13 1.05
CA LEU A 104 14.33 7.81 1.57
C LEU A 104 15.18 6.71 0.92
N ILE A 105 15.33 6.72 -0.40
CA ILE A 105 16.08 5.71 -1.14
C ILE A 105 17.53 5.64 -0.65
N VAL A 106 18.19 6.79 -0.49
CA VAL A 106 19.56 6.86 0.04
C VAL A 106 19.63 6.22 1.43
N ALA A 107 18.77 6.65 2.37
CA ALA A 107 18.80 6.13 3.74
C ALA A 107 18.46 4.63 3.82
N VAL A 108 17.65 4.11 2.90
CA VAL A 108 17.30 2.69 2.84
C VAL A 108 18.42 1.86 2.20
N ALA A 109 19.14 2.41 1.22
CA ALA A 109 20.27 1.76 0.54
C ALA A 109 21.53 1.66 1.43
N ASP A 110 21.75 2.62 2.33
CA ASP A 110 22.89 2.66 3.27
C ASP A 110 22.76 1.64 4.43
N ALA A 111 22.45 0.38 4.11
CA ALA A 111 22.16 -0.69 5.09
C ALA A 111 20.98 -0.40 6.04
N GLY A 112 20.19 0.67 5.81
CA GLY A 112 19.07 1.06 6.67
C GLY A 112 18.01 -0.03 6.83
N ARG A 113 17.83 -0.88 5.82
CA ARG A 113 16.95 -2.06 5.90
C ARG A 113 17.39 -3.09 6.94
N ILE A 114 18.69 -3.15 7.24
CA ILE A 114 19.31 -4.11 8.15
C ILE A 114 19.49 -3.49 9.54
N ILE A 115 20.06 -2.28 9.59
CA ILE A 115 20.41 -1.59 10.85
C ILE A 115 19.16 -1.06 11.54
N SER A 116 18.21 -0.50 10.79
CA SER A 116 16.99 0.09 11.36
C SER A 116 15.72 -0.28 10.59
N PRO A 117 15.40 -1.58 10.43
CA PRO A 117 14.24 -2.07 9.68
C PRO A 117 12.91 -1.43 10.11
N ASN A 118 12.75 -1.12 11.40
CA ASN A 118 11.54 -0.45 11.90
C ASN A 118 11.39 0.96 11.32
N ASN A 119 12.44 1.78 11.44
CA ASN A 119 12.40 3.16 10.95
C ASN A 119 12.39 3.20 9.41
N ALA A 120 13.08 2.27 8.74
CA ALA A 120 13.07 2.13 7.29
C ALA A 120 11.67 1.80 6.76
N ALA A 121 11.01 0.78 7.32
CA ALA A 121 9.66 0.41 6.93
C ALA A 121 8.65 1.53 7.21
N ARG A 122 8.73 2.17 8.39
CA ARG A 122 7.88 3.29 8.76
C ARG A 122 8.06 4.48 7.83
N ALA A 123 9.30 4.85 7.53
CA ALA A 123 9.59 5.96 6.63
C ALA A 123 9.03 5.69 5.24
N GLN A 124 9.19 4.45 4.73
CA GLN A 124 8.62 4.08 3.44
C GLN A 124 7.09 4.14 3.43
N ALA A 125 6.42 3.50 4.38
CA ALA A 125 4.96 3.50 4.42
C ALA A 125 4.37 4.92 4.57
N MET A 126 5.01 5.79 5.35
CA MET A 126 4.54 7.17 5.53
C MET A 126 4.85 8.06 4.32
N TYR A 127 5.94 7.80 3.60
CA TYR A 127 6.20 8.44 2.31
C TYR A 127 5.13 8.03 1.28
N ASP A 128 4.81 6.75 1.19
CA ASP A 128 3.78 6.25 0.29
C ASP A 128 2.40 6.82 0.64
N CYS A 129 2.06 6.90 1.94
CA CYS A 129 0.87 7.63 2.37
C CYS A 129 0.89 9.09 1.90
N TRP A 130 2.03 9.78 2.02
CA TRP A 130 2.13 11.16 1.59
C TRP A 130 1.93 11.32 0.07
N VAL A 131 2.47 10.42 -0.76
CA VAL A 131 2.20 10.39 -2.21
C VAL A 131 0.72 10.19 -2.48
N VAL A 132 0.14 9.13 -1.93
CA VAL A 132 -1.27 8.75 -2.14
C VAL A 132 -2.20 9.88 -1.72
N GLU A 133 -2.03 10.45 -0.51
CA GLU A 133 -2.86 11.54 -0.02
C GLU A 133 -2.64 12.86 -0.77
N SER A 134 -1.52 13.02 -1.48
CA SER A 134 -1.23 14.22 -2.26
C SER A 134 -1.92 14.26 -3.62
N ASP A 135 -2.50 13.14 -4.05
CA ASP A 135 -3.32 13.05 -5.26
C ASP A 135 -4.38 14.15 -5.29
N SER A 136 -4.48 14.85 -6.41
CA SER A 136 -5.32 16.06 -6.55
C SER A 136 -6.82 15.77 -6.54
N GLU A 137 -7.23 14.54 -6.80
CA GLU A 137 -8.64 14.12 -6.75
C GLU A 137 -9.08 13.75 -5.32
N ARG A 138 -8.13 13.62 -4.40
CA ARG A 138 -8.41 13.30 -3.00
C ARG A 138 -8.79 14.55 -2.21
N GLN A 139 -9.93 14.47 -1.54
CA GLN A 139 -10.42 15.48 -0.61
C GLN A 139 -10.04 15.13 0.84
N THR A 140 -8.73 15.04 1.14
CA THR A 140 -8.28 14.64 2.49
C THR A 140 -7.43 15.70 3.19
N SER A 141 -7.56 15.77 4.51
CA SER A 141 -6.69 16.56 5.40
C SER A 141 -5.43 15.79 5.84
N SER A 142 -5.17 14.59 5.27
CA SER A 142 -4.16 13.65 5.78
C SER A 142 -2.74 13.89 5.24
N VAL A 143 -2.57 14.76 4.22
CA VAL A 143 -1.28 15.06 3.57
C VAL A 143 -0.19 15.44 4.58
N GLU A 144 -0.44 16.45 5.42
CA GLU A 144 0.57 16.93 6.37
C GLU A 144 0.82 15.92 7.51
N SER A 145 -0.19 15.11 7.89
CA SER A 145 -0.01 14.03 8.85
C SER A 145 0.96 12.96 8.33
N CYS A 146 0.77 12.50 7.09
CA CYS A 146 1.64 11.50 6.50
C CYS A 146 3.06 12.04 6.24
N LYS A 147 3.16 13.27 5.74
CA LYS A 147 4.45 13.96 5.56
C LYS A 147 5.21 14.15 6.89
N SER A 148 4.55 14.58 7.95
CA SER A 148 5.17 14.76 9.27
C SER A 148 5.70 13.44 9.83
N LYS A 149 4.88 12.37 9.76
CA LYS A 149 5.29 11.02 10.16
C LYS A 149 6.45 10.48 9.32
N PHE A 150 6.47 10.78 8.02
CA PHE A 150 7.59 10.46 7.13
C PHE A 150 8.89 11.16 7.56
N VAL A 151 8.85 12.49 7.73
CA VAL A 151 10.03 13.27 8.14
C VAL A 151 10.59 12.77 9.47
N LYS A 152 9.71 12.49 10.45
CA LYS A 152 10.10 11.94 11.75
C LYS A 152 10.77 10.57 11.61
N ALA A 153 10.18 9.64 10.85
CA ALA A 153 10.72 8.29 10.67
C ALA A 153 12.03 8.28 9.89
N LEU A 154 12.15 9.12 8.85
CA LEU A 154 13.38 9.29 8.09
C LEU A 154 14.50 9.90 8.94
N GLY A 155 14.18 10.86 9.81
CA GLY A 155 15.12 11.40 10.78
C GLY A 155 15.64 10.32 11.74
N ALA A 156 14.74 9.52 12.31
CA ALA A 156 15.10 8.40 13.19
C ALA A 156 15.96 7.34 12.47
N LEU A 157 15.62 7.01 11.22
CA LEU A 157 16.42 6.11 10.38
C LEU A 157 17.86 6.64 10.22
N ARG A 158 18.01 7.90 9.82
CA ARG A 158 19.32 8.53 9.64
C ARG A 158 20.14 8.60 10.92
N SER A 159 19.52 8.91 12.06
CA SER A 159 20.20 8.90 13.35
C SER A 159 20.69 7.50 13.72
N GLY A 160 19.88 6.47 13.46
CA GLY A 160 20.28 5.08 13.68
C GLY A 160 21.46 4.64 12.81
N LEU A 161 21.49 5.08 11.55
CA LEU A 161 22.62 4.83 10.65
C LEU A 161 23.92 5.48 11.13
N LYS A 162 23.85 6.75 11.53
CA LYS A 162 25.02 7.47 12.06
C LYS A 162 25.56 6.86 13.34
N ALA A 163 24.70 6.31 14.19
CA ALA A 163 25.11 5.66 15.43
C ALA A 163 25.73 4.27 15.23
N ALA A 164 25.58 3.68 14.04
CA ALA A 164 26.10 2.36 13.69
C ALA A 164 27.39 2.42 12.84
N GLN A 165 27.87 3.61 12.51
CA GLN A 165 29.13 3.91 11.82
C GLN A 165 30.21 4.24 12.85
#